data_AF-A0A849FY27-F1
#
_entry.id   AF-A0A849FY27-F1
#
_cell.length_a   1.000
_cell.length_b   1.000
_cell.length_c   1.000
_cell.angle_alpha   90.00
_cell.angle_beta   90.00
_cell.angle_gamma   90.00
#
_symmetry.space_group_name_H-M   'P 1'
#
loop_
_entity.id
_entity.type
_entity.pdbx_description
1 polymer ?
#
loop_
_entity_poly.entity_id
_entity_poly.type
_entity_poly.pdbx_seq_one_letter_code
_entity_poly.pdbx_strand_id
1 'polypeptide(L)' 'MKVLAVIPARYESTRFPGKPLADIHGKPMIQVVYE' A
#
# COMPACT_ATOMS: atom_id res chain seq x y z
N MET A 1 -5.10 23.96 10.36
CA MET A 1 -3.90 23.58 9.58
C MET A 1 -4.29 22.43 8.65
N LYS A 2 -3.96 22.48 7.36
CA LYS A 2 -4.23 21.38 6.42
C LYS A 2 -2.95 20.58 6.22
N VAL A 3 -3.03 19.26 6.34
CA VAL A 3 -1.89 18.34 6.16
C VAL A 3 -2.23 17.36 5.04
N LEU A 4 -1.32 17.20 4.09
CA LEU A 4 -1.41 16.23 3.00
C LEU A 4 -0.36 15.15 3.23
N ALA A 5 -0.79 13.89 3.26
CA ALA A 5 0.09 12.72 3.25
C ALA A 5 -0.04 12.02 1.89
N VAL A 6 1.10 11.57 1.34
CA VAL A 6 1.15 10.84 0.06
C VAL A 6 1.92 9.55 0.30
N ILE A 7 1.32 8.42 -0.04
CA ILE A 7 1.95 7.10 0.06
C ILE A 7 2.31 6.65 -1.37
N PRO A 8 3.59 6.64 -1.76
CA PRO A 8 4.00 6.17 -3.08
C PRO A 8 3.87 4.65 -3.17
N ALA A 9 3.18 4.17 -4.19
CA ALA A 9 3.00 2.74 -4.46
C ALA A 9 3.05 2.46 -5.97
N ARG A 10 3.53 1.27 -6.35
CA ARG A 10 3.51 0.76 -7.73
C ARG A 10 3.07 -0.70 -7.76
N TYR A 11 2.31 -1.07 -8.78
CA TYR A 11 1.82 -2.44 -8.95
C TYR A 11 2.90 -3.40 -9.45
N GLU A 12 3.72 -2.97 -10.41
CA GLU A 12 4.73 -3.78 -11.10
C GLU A 12 6.06 -3.89 -10.32
N SER A 13 5.99 -4.42 -9.11
CA SER A 13 7.18 -4.76 -8.34
C SER A 13 7.76 -6.10 -8.81
N THR A 14 9.06 -6.14 -9.13
CA THR A 14 9.72 -7.35 -9.68
C THR A 14 9.95 -8.45 -8.65
N ARG A 15 10.22 -8.10 -7.38
CA ARG A 15 10.47 -9.06 -6.29
C ARG A 15 9.19 -9.54 -5.62
N PHE A 16 8.17 -8.70 -5.60
CA PHE A 16 6.86 -9.03 -5.04
C PHE A 16 5.78 -8.36 -5.90
N PRO A 17 5.33 -9.02 -6.98
CA PRO A 17 4.32 -8.47 -7.89
C PRO A 17 2.99 -8.22 -7.17
N GLY A 18 2.31 -7.11 -7.52
CA GLY A 18 1.02 -6.78 -6.91
C GLY A 18 1.09 -6.37 -5.44
N LYS A 19 2.30 -6.12 -4.90
CA LYS A 19 2.56 -5.80 -3.49
C LYS A 19 1.54 -4.85 -2.82
N PRO A 20 1.09 -3.72 -3.43
CA PRO A 20 0.13 -2.83 -2.78
C PRO A 20 -1.23 -3.47 -2.46
N LEU A 21 -1.62 -4.50 -3.23
CA LEU A 21 -2.88 -5.23 -3.06
C LEU A 21 -2.69 -6.59 -2.39
N ALA A 22 -1.48 -6.92 -1.95
CA ALA A 22 -1.24 -8.16 -1.23
C ALA A 22 -2.07 -8.19 0.06
N ASP A 23 -2.73 -9.32 0.34
CA ASP A 23 -3.51 -9.48 1.56
C ASP A 23 -2.59 -9.59 2.78
N ILE A 24 -2.90 -8.79 3.80
CA ILE A 24 -2.29 -8.80 5.12
C ILE A 24 -3.44 -8.86 6.13
N HIS A 25 -3.72 -10.07 6.62
CA HIS A 25 -4.78 -10.33 7.60
C HIS A 25 -6.17 -9.84 7.17
N GLY A 26 -6.54 -10.06 5.91
CA GLY A 26 -7.85 -9.66 5.39
C GLY A 26 -7.94 -8.19 4.94
N LYS A 27 -6.81 -7.48 4.91
CA LYS A 27 -6.71 -6.11 4.39
C LYS A 27 -5.61 -6.02 3.33
N PRO A 28 -5.79 -5.25 2.25
CA PRO A 28 -4.70 -4.99 1.30
C PRO A 28 -3.55 -4.22 1.99
N MET A 29 -2.30 -4.54 1.63
CA MET A 29 -1.10 -3.95 2.23
C MET A 29 -1.15 -2.43 2.33
N ILE A 30 -1.63 -1.75 1.28
CA ILE A 30 -1.68 -0.27 1.26
C ILE A 30 -2.60 0.29 2.35
N GLN A 31 -3.65 -0.44 2.73
CA GLN A 31 -4.58 -0.05 3.79
C GLN A 31 -3.93 -0.13 5.18
N VAL A 32 -3.09 -1.14 5.41
CA VAL A 32 -2.33 -1.30 6.66
C VAL A 32 -1.31 -0.17 6.89
N VAL A 33 -0.93 0.60 5.86
CA VAL A 33 0.05 1.70 6.00
C VAL A 33 -0.54 2.96 6.62
N TYR A 34 -1.84 3.20 6.47
CA TYR A 34 -2.48 4.44 6.96
C TYR A 34 -3.55 4.23 8.02
N GLU A 35 -4.08 3.01 8.17
CA GLU A 35 -5.00 2.64 9.26
C GLU A 35 -4.24 2.35 10.56
#